data_AF-A0A831ZYR7-F1
#
_entry.id   AF-A0A831ZYR7-F1
#
_cell.length_a   1.000
_cell.length_b   1.000
_cell.length_c   1.000
_cell.angle_alpha   90.00
_cell.angle_beta   90.00
_cell.angle_gamma   90.00
#
_symmetry.space_group_name_H-M   'P 1'
#
loop_
_entity.id
_entity.type
_entity.pdbx_description
1 polymer ?
#
loop_
_entity_poly.entity_id
_entity_poly.type
_entity_poly.pdbx_seq_one_letter_code
_entity_poly.pdbx_strand_id
1 'polypeptide(L)'
;MRGTPKATMDHEGFKSLGDMDEKTFIGLYNAGALKNLAPGDVLFREGERDRAIHVLLKGCLRLIKKAGTTARQAAVLSAGDAFCETVFSGSSGTLTAAVAVQPSMVLSFPESILDTLDPPLGAFLTKKLVDTFQRRLSETFTRQESLAAQCDFMTRFARRSIVERTQDYTQSEMIVGMLKKVPQLPMYASRLAQMLLDANVSAKEVAALAKNDPSLVSAVLKRVNSAYYNWQKKISDFQHAVILLGFNQVYQLVIADGLRRTMPNTPPFRALHNHSVVISHVAYEIAQLFNRQQASMMSTIALLHDIGKSVLLLMKKQNPKLSVLIDILDPAKLGALLLEEWNIPENVCRAVEFQDYPVFSPPEHLSVELRPLVAMLHVSHLCAEAIGGASKEALWRPFNEDWLRVLHLRFRDVESLTREHVRPSLEKKGGALPEHVRGFLMGVKDEGHSGKDDSTVEE
;
A
#
# COMPACT_ATOMS: atom_id res chain seq x y z
N MET A 1 49.54 -44.35 -1.14
CA MET A 1 48.56 -45.19 -1.85
C MET A 1 47.17 -44.71 -1.49
N ARG A 2 46.56 -43.85 -2.33
CA ARG A 2 45.16 -43.45 -2.16
C ARG A 2 44.32 -44.60 -2.71
N GLY A 3 43.55 -45.26 -1.85
CA GLY A 3 42.66 -46.34 -2.27
C GLY A 3 41.65 -45.79 -3.26
N THR A 4 41.74 -46.22 -4.51
CA THR A 4 40.63 -46.18 -5.46
C THR A 4 39.44 -46.86 -4.78
N PRO A 5 38.26 -46.24 -4.71
CA PRO A 5 37.06 -47.01 -4.37
C PRO A 5 36.97 -48.13 -5.41
N LYS A 6 36.76 -49.37 -4.97
CA LYS A 6 36.25 -50.41 -5.87
C LYS A 6 34.86 -49.95 -6.30
N ALA A 7 34.80 -49.16 -7.37
CA ALA A 7 33.59 -48.84 -8.10
C ALA A 7 33.04 -50.19 -8.55
N THR A 8 32.08 -50.68 -7.79
CA THR A 8 31.25 -51.83 -8.07
C THR A 8 29.85 -51.27 -8.14
N MET A 9 28.99 -51.82 -9.00
CA MET A 9 27.60 -51.35 -9.22
C MET A 9 26.75 -51.28 -7.93
N ASP A 10 27.25 -51.80 -6.80
CA ASP A 10 26.62 -51.78 -5.48
C ASP A 10 26.87 -50.51 -4.66
N HIS A 11 27.75 -49.60 -5.09
CA HIS A 11 28.01 -48.36 -4.35
C HIS A 11 26.75 -47.47 -4.35
N GLU A 12 26.23 -47.08 -3.18
CA GLU A 12 25.00 -46.28 -3.06
C GLU A 12 25.00 -45.00 -3.90
N GLY A 13 26.18 -44.38 -4.09
CA GLY A 13 26.35 -43.20 -4.94
C GLY A 13 26.23 -43.45 -6.44
N PHE A 14 26.35 -44.71 -6.88
CA PHE A 14 26.07 -45.12 -8.26
C PHE A 14 24.56 -45.28 -8.46
N LYS A 15 23.87 -45.93 -7.50
CA LYS A 15 22.41 -46.14 -7.55
C LYS A 15 21.61 -44.84 -7.59
N SER A 16 22.10 -43.77 -6.95
CA SER A 16 21.43 -42.47 -6.94
C SER A 16 21.43 -41.74 -8.29
N LEU A 17 22.35 -42.09 -9.20
CA LEU A 17 22.48 -41.45 -10.51
C LEU A 17 21.62 -42.09 -11.61
N GLY A 18 20.99 -43.24 -11.34
CA GLY A 18 20.04 -43.92 -12.25
C GLY A 18 20.72 -44.85 -13.26
N ASP A 19 20.15 -44.99 -14.46
CA ASP A 19 20.57 -45.90 -15.56
C ASP A 19 21.93 -45.55 -16.22
N MET A 20 22.86 -44.99 -15.46
CA MET A 20 24.20 -44.71 -15.96
C MET A 20 25.01 -46.01 -15.98
N ASP A 21 25.71 -46.29 -17.09
CA ASP A 21 26.62 -47.43 -17.13
C ASP A 21 27.87 -47.19 -16.26
N GLU A 22 28.49 -48.29 -15.83
CA GLU A 22 29.64 -48.26 -14.93
C GLU A 22 30.84 -47.48 -15.52
N LYS A 23 31.02 -47.54 -16.85
CA LYS A 23 32.09 -46.84 -17.55
C LYS A 23 31.91 -45.32 -17.49
N THR A 24 30.69 -44.85 -17.67
CA THR A 24 30.29 -43.43 -17.62
C THR A 24 30.39 -42.90 -16.20
N PHE A 25 30.01 -43.69 -15.19
CA PHE A 25 30.22 -43.33 -13.79
C PHE A 25 31.70 -43.19 -13.44
N ILE A 26 32.54 -44.15 -13.84
CA ILE A 26 33.98 -44.10 -13.58
C ILE A 26 34.60 -42.87 -14.28
N GLY A 27 34.17 -42.57 -15.50
CA GLY A 27 34.57 -41.36 -16.23
C GLY A 27 34.21 -40.09 -15.46
N LEU A 28 32.96 -39.98 -14.99
CA LEU A 28 32.48 -38.85 -14.19
C LEU A 28 33.23 -38.72 -12.86
N TYR A 29 33.40 -39.84 -12.14
CA TYR A 29 34.07 -39.88 -10.85
C TYR A 29 35.54 -39.48 -10.95
N ASN A 30 36.23 -39.93 -12.00
CA ASN A 30 37.63 -39.58 -12.23
C ASN A 30 37.81 -38.13 -12.70
N ALA A 31 36.81 -37.54 -13.35
CA ALA A 31 36.84 -36.15 -13.79
C ALA A 31 36.57 -35.14 -12.65
N GLY A 32 36.02 -35.59 -11.52
CA GLY A 32 35.55 -34.72 -10.43
C GLY A 32 36.38 -34.78 -9.15
N ALA A 33 36.31 -33.71 -8.37
CA ALA A 33 36.87 -33.66 -7.02
C ALA A 33 35.81 -34.12 -6.00
N LEU A 34 36.08 -35.23 -5.31
CA LEU A 34 35.21 -35.73 -4.26
C LEU A 34 35.36 -34.92 -2.96
N LYS A 35 34.24 -34.40 -2.44
CA LYS A 35 34.13 -33.74 -1.13
C LYS A 35 33.20 -34.55 -0.23
N ASN A 36 33.70 -34.92 0.95
CA ASN A 36 32.89 -35.52 2.02
C ASN A 36 32.58 -34.43 3.04
N LEU A 37 31.30 -34.27 3.38
CA LEU A 37 30.80 -33.22 4.26
C LEU A 37 30.13 -33.87 5.47
N ALA A 38 30.52 -33.43 6.67
CA ALA A 38 29.82 -33.74 7.91
C ALA A 38 28.55 -32.88 8.04
N PRO A 39 27.57 -33.27 8.88
CA PRO A 39 26.42 -32.43 9.17
C PRO A 39 26.83 -31.03 9.65
N GLY A 40 26.28 -30.00 9.03
CA GLY A 40 26.62 -28.59 9.31
C GLY A 40 27.73 -28.02 8.42
N ASP A 41 28.50 -28.85 7.71
CA ASP A 41 29.53 -28.36 6.80
C ASP A 41 28.91 -27.61 5.62
N VAL A 42 29.59 -26.52 5.22
CA VAL A 42 29.16 -25.64 4.13
C VAL A 42 29.97 -25.98 2.89
N LEU A 43 29.29 -26.38 1.81
CA LEU A 43 29.92 -26.64 0.51
C LEU A 43 30.38 -25.34 -0.16
N PHE A 44 29.51 -24.33 -0.15
CA PHE A 44 29.78 -22.95 -0.56
C PHE A 44 28.81 -22.00 0.16
N ARG A 45 29.21 -20.73 0.31
CA ARG A 45 28.39 -19.67 0.91
C ARG A 45 27.68 -18.86 -0.14
N GLU A 46 26.60 -18.19 0.24
CA GLU A 46 25.90 -17.21 -0.61
C GLU A 46 26.85 -16.06 -0.99
N GLY A 47 26.87 -15.67 -2.27
CA GLY A 47 27.75 -14.64 -2.83
C GLY A 47 29.17 -15.12 -3.12
N GLU A 48 29.50 -16.38 -2.84
CA GLU A 48 30.80 -16.96 -3.17
C GLU A 48 30.94 -17.14 -4.68
N ARG A 49 32.14 -16.95 -5.23
CA ARG A 49 32.42 -17.16 -6.66
C ARG A 49 32.69 -18.64 -6.95
N ASP A 50 31.76 -19.50 -6.55
CA ASP A 50 31.86 -20.92 -6.87
C ASP A 50 31.36 -21.16 -8.31
N ARG A 51 32.31 -21.43 -9.23
CA ARG A 51 32.05 -21.79 -10.63
C ARG A 51 32.19 -23.29 -10.83
N ALA A 52 31.64 -24.05 -9.90
CA ALA A 52 31.63 -25.49 -9.97
C ALA A 52 30.22 -26.04 -10.24
N ILE A 53 30.20 -27.15 -10.96
CA ILE A 53 29.05 -28.03 -11.07
C ILE A 53 29.20 -29.08 -9.97
N HIS A 54 28.14 -29.30 -9.20
CA HIS A 54 28.14 -30.26 -8.11
C HIS A 54 27.12 -31.36 -8.38
N VAL A 55 27.52 -32.60 -8.12
CA VAL A 55 26.65 -33.78 -8.17
C VAL A 55 26.65 -34.41 -6.79
N LEU A 56 25.47 -34.48 -6.17
CA LEU A 56 25.31 -35.09 -4.84
C LEU A 56 25.21 -36.60 -4.99
N LEU A 57 26.28 -37.32 -4.66
CA LEU A 57 26.31 -38.78 -4.76
C LEU A 57 25.53 -39.44 -3.62
N LYS A 58 25.66 -38.91 -2.40
CA LYS A 58 25.01 -39.42 -1.20
C LYS A 58 24.70 -38.29 -0.22
N GLY A 59 23.65 -38.47 0.58
CA GLY A 59 23.30 -37.55 1.66
C GLY A 59 22.28 -36.51 1.22
N CYS A 60 22.30 -35.36 1.87
CA CYS A 60 21.31 -34.30 1.69
C CYS A 60 21.95 -32.94 1.96
N LEU A 61 21.79 -32.02 1.01
CA LEU A 61 22.21 -30.63 1.18
C LEU A 61 20.99 -29.73 1.26
N ARG A 62 21.03 -28.75 2.13
CA ARG A 62 20.04 -27.68 2.19
C ARG A 62 20.60 -26.43 1.57
N LEU A 63 19.87 -25.87 0.61
CA LEU A 63 20.17 -24.55 0.05
C LEU A 63 19.47 -23.48 0.89
N ILE A 64 20.24 -22.51 1.37
CA ILE A 64 19.80 -21.48 2.31
C ILE A 64 20.03 -20.11 1.68
N LYS A 65 19.03 -19.23 1.73
CA LYS A 65 19.13 -17.84 1.29
C LYS A 65 18.93 -16.90 2.46
N LYS A 66 19.77 -15.88 2.59
CA LYS A 66 19.55 -14.80 3.58
C LYS A 66 18.44 -13.87 3.09
N ALA A 67 17.45 -13.64 3.95
CA ALA A 67 16.38 -12.68 3.76
C ALA A 67 16.34 -11.75 4.98
N GLY A 68 17.02 -10.59 4.87
CA GLY A 68 17.23 -9.68 5.99
C GLY A 68 18.07 -10.31 7.10
N THR A 69 17.55 -10.33 8.33
CA THR A 69 18.19 -10.96 9.49
C THR A 69 17.93 -12.47 9.60
N THR A 70 17.08 -13.02 8.72
CA THR A 70 16.66 -14.44 8.79
C THR A 70 17.27 -15.25 7.65
N ALA A 71 17.62 -16.51 7.94
CA ALA A 71 18.02 -17.48 6.93
C ALA A 71 16.82 -18.35 6.58
N ARG A 72 16.48 -18.46 5.29
CA ARG A 72 15.35 -19.27 4.80
C ARG A 72 15.86 -20.43 3.96
N GLN A 73 15.24 -21.60 4.12
CA GLN A 73 15.46 -22.75 3.26
C GLN A 73 14.87 -22.46 1.87
N ALA A 74 15.74 -22.38 0.87
CA ALA A 74 15.37 -22.19 -0.52
C ALA A 74 14.99 -23.53 -1.18
N ALA A 75 15.79 -24.58 -0.95
CA ALA A 75 15.53 -25.92 -1.48
C ALA A 75 16.27 -26.98 -0.65
N VAL A 76 15.92 -28.25 -0.90
CA VAL A 76 16.64 -29.42 -0.40
C VAL A 76 17.09 -30.26 -1.59
N LEU A 77 18.36 -30.61 -1.61
CA LEU A 77 18.98 -31.47 -2.62
C LEU A 77 19.18 -32.85 -2.04
N SER A 78 18.87 -33.87 -2.85
CA SER A 78 18.97 -35.28 -2.51
C SER A 78 19.99 -35.98 -3.38
N ALA A 79 20.44 -37.16 -2.95
CA ALA A 79 21.34 -37.99 -3.75
C ALA A 79 20.80 -38.18 -5.18
N GLY A 80 21.65 -37.96 -6.18
CA GLY A 80 21.30 -37.98 -7.60
C GLY A 80 21.13 -36.59 -8.24
N ASP A 81 20.94 -35.54 -7.43
CA ASP A 81 20.80 -34.17 -7.92
C ASP A 81 22.13 -33.63 -8.44
N ALA A 82 22.06 -32.93 -9.56
CA ALA A 82 23.15 -32.11 -10.08
C ALA A 82 22.73 -30.64 -10.03
N PHE A 83 23.61 -29.76 -9.58
CA PHE A 83 23.30 -28.34 -9.40
C PHE A 83 24.50 -27.45 -9.63
N CYS A 84 24.21 -26.23 -10.07
CA CYS A 84 25.14 -25.13 -10.17
C CYS A 84 24.34 -23.83 -9.99
N GLU A 85 24.90 -22.83 -9.32
CA GLU A 85 24.22 -21.56 -9.06
C GLU A 85 24.72 -20.40 -9.95
N THR A 86 25.86 -20.57 -10.62
CA THR A 86 26.56 -19.52 -11.37
C THR A 86 26.47 -19.66 -12.89
N VAL A 87 26.47 -20.89 -13.42
CA VAL A 87 26.46 -21.19 -14.88
C VAL A 87 25.25 -20.60 -15.60
N PHE A 88 24.07 -20.62 -14.98
CA PHE A 88 22.81 -20.24 -15.65
C PHE A 88 22.40 -18.78 -15.43
N SER A 89 22.98 -18.09 -14.44
CA SER A 89 22.42 -16.84 -13.92
C SER A 89 23.20 -15.58 -14.33
N GLY A 90 24.39 -15.72 -14.94
CA GLY A 90 25.29 -14.58 -15.22
C GLY A 90 25.68 -13.79 -13.96
N SER A 91 25.45 -14.36 -12.78
CA SER A 91 25.59 -13.69 -11.50
C SER A 91 27.05 -13.54 -11.09
N SER A 92 27.33 -12.57 -10.22
CA SER A 92 28.67 -12.34 -9.66
C SER A 92 29.05 -13.33 -8.55
N GLY A 93 28.16 -14.28 -8.19
CA GLY A 93 28.35 -15.30 -7.16
C GLY A 93 27.10 -16.18 -6.94
N THR A 94 27.22 -17.20 -6.11
CA THR A 94 26.14 -18.14 -5.74
C THR A 94 24.94 -17.42 -5.12
N LEU A 95 23.71 -17.87 -5.42
CA LEU A 95 22.49 -17.24 -4.92
C LEU A 95 22.06 -17.75 -3.54
N THR A 96 22.66 -18.86 -3.10
CA THR A 96 22.39 -19.55 -1.85
C THR A 96 23.67 -20.08 -1.22
N ALA A 97 23.61 -20.47 0.05
CA ALA A 97 24.61 -21.31 0.70
C ALA A 97 24.14 -22.76 0.70
N ALA A 98 25.02 -23.70 0.39
CA ALA A 98 24.75 -25.14 0.45
C ALA A 98 25.34 -25.75 1.72
N VAL A 99 24.47 -26.29 2.59
CA VAL A 99 24.87 -26.84 3.91
C VAL A 99 24.44 -28.29 4.01
N ALA A 100 25.36 -29.18 4.39
CA ALA A 100 25.05 -30.58 4.62
C ALA A 100 24.14 -30.76 5.83
N VAL A 101 23.00 -31.44 5.65
CA VAL A 101 22.07 -31.75 6.75
C VAL A 101 22.46 -33.06 7.45
N GLN A 102 23.09 -33.96 6.70
CA GLN A 102 23.58 -35.26 7.14
C GLN A 102 24.92 -35.56 6.46
N PRO A 103 25.66 -36.62 6.83
CA PRO A 103 26.90 -36.98 6.14
C PRO A 103 26.65 -37.12 4.63
N SER A 104 27.32 -36.28 3.84
CA SER A 104 27.04 -36.11 2.42
C SER A 104 28.32 -36.22 1.58
N MET A 105 28.18 -36.75 0.37
CA MET A 105 29.27 -36.96 -0.57
C MET A 105 28.94 -36.22 -1.86
N VAL A 106 29.77 -35.23 -2.21
CA VAL A 106 29.55 -34.34 -3.34
C VAL A 106 30.72 -34.45 -4.30
N LEU A 107 30.42 -34.70 -5.56
CA LEU A 107 31.41 -34.66 -6.64
C LEU A 107 31.34 -33.29 -7.30
N SER A 108 32.45 -32.55 -7.31
CA SER A 108 32.51 -31.18 -7.82
C SER A 108 33.44 -31.07 -9.02
N PHE A 109 33.02 -30.32 -10.03
CA PHE A 109 33.74 -30.11 -11.28
C PHE A 109 33.87 -28.62 -11.57
N PRO A 110 34.97 -28.15 -12.19
CA PRO A 110 34.96 -26.81 -12.76
C PRO A 110 33.89 -26.69 -13.85
N GLU A 111 33.29 -25.53 -14.02
CA GLU A 111 32.29 -25.24 -15.05
C GLU A 111 32.75 -25.62 -16.47
N SER A 112 34.04 -25.41 -16.79
CA SER A 112 34.64 -25.76 -18.08
C SER A 112 34.64 -27.26 -18.40
N ILE A 113 34.24 -28.11 -17.45
CA ILE A 113 34.17 -29.56 -17.66
C ILE A 113 33.16 -29.89 -18.77
N LEU A 114 32.05 -29.15 -18.89
CA LEU A 114 31.01 -29.44 -19.87
C LEU A 114 31.53 -29.35 -21.33
N ASP A 115 32.53 -28.50 -21.58
CA ASP A 115 33.13 -28.33 -22.90
C ASP A 115 34.16 -29.43 -23.23
N THR A 116 34.61 -30.17 -22.23
CA THR A 116 35.73 -31.13 -22.33
C THR A 116 35.32 -32.57 -22.08
N LEU A 117 34.14 -32.81 -21.50
CA LEU A 117 33.58 -34.15 -21.31
C LEU A 117 33.20 -34.79 -22.64
N ASP A 118 33.37 -36.11 -22.71
CA ASP A 118 32.84 -36.90 -23.83
C ASP A 118 31.33 -36.62 -24.01
N PRO A 119 30.82 -36.49 -25.25
CA PRO A 119 29.45 -36.07 -25.50
C PRO A 119 28.35 -36.80 -24.71
N PRO A 120 28.41 -38.14 -24.51
CA PRO A 120 27.43 -38.86 -23.69
C PRO A 120 27.44 -38.42 -22.22
N LEU A 121 28.63 -38.16 -21.66
CA LEU A 121 28.81 -37.78 -20.27
C LEU A 121 28.41 -36.32 -20.03
N GLY A 122 28.74 -35.44 -20.97
CA GLY A 122 28.24 -34.07 -21.00
C GLY A 122 26.71 -34.02 -21.06
N ALA A 123 26.09 -34.76 -21.98
CA ALA A 123 24.64 -34.83 -22.12
C ALA A 123 23.95 -35.36 -20.84
N PHE A 124 24.53 -36.36 -20.18
CA PHE A 124 24.02 -36.87 -18.91
C PHE A 124 24.04 -35.82 -17.81
N LEU A 125 25.19 -35.14 -17.62
CA LEU A 125 25.34 -34.11 -16.59
C LEU A 125 24.41 -32.92 -16.84
N THR A 126 24.31 -32.46 -18.10
CA THR A 126 23.36 -31.42 -18.50
C THR A 126 21.92 -31.84 -18.22
N LYS A 127 21.54 -33.07 -18.57
CA LYS A 127 20.19 -33.58 -18.28
C LYS A 127 19.89 -33.55 -16.78
N LYS A 128 20.81 -34.04 -15.93
CA LYS A 128 20.64 -34.01 -14.47
C LYS A 128 20.52 -32.59 -13.91
N LEU A 129 21.30 -31.64 -14.44
CA LEU A 129 21.20 -30.23 -14.07
C LEU A 129 19.81 -29.67 -14.41
N VAL A 130 19.32 -29.96 -15.63
CA VAL A 130 17.98 -29.52 -16.08
C VAL A 130 16.88 -30.17 -15.25
N ASP A 131 16.92 -31.48 -15.02
CA ASP A 131 15.92 -32.21 -14.22
C ASP A 131 15.85 -31.65 -12.79
N THR A 132 17.00 -31.43 -12.16
CA THR A 132 17.09 -30.84 -10.81
C THR A 132 16.54 -29.41 -10.78
N PHE A 133 16.89 -28.60 -11.79
CA PHE A 133 16.41 -27.22 -11.91
C PHE A 133 14.89 -27.15 -12.13
N GLN A 134 14.35 -27.96 -13.05
CA GLN A 134 12.92 -28.02 -13.35
C GLN A 134 12.11 -28.45 -12.13
N ARG A 135 12.57 -29.48 -11.40
CA ARG A 135 11.92 -29.92 -10.15
C ARG A 135 11.88 -28.79 -9.12
N ARG A 136 13.01 -28.13 -8.85
CA ARG A 136 13.09 -26.99 -7.92
C ARG A 136 12.19 -25.84 -8.34
N LEU A 137 12.11 -25.55 -9.64
CA LEU A 137 11.26 -24.51 -10.18
C LEU A 137 9.78 -24.83 -9.97
N SER A 138 9.36 -26.08 -10.26
CA SER A 138 7.99 -26.55 -10.05
C SER A 138 7.57 -26.53 -8.57
N GLU A 139 8.45 -26.96 -7.66
CA GLU A 139 8.22 -26.89 -6.21
C GLU A 139 8.04 -25.43 -5.75
N THR A 140 8.86 -24.51 -6.29
CA THR A 140 8.78 -23.08 -5.98
C THR A 140 7.46 -22.47 -6.47
N PHE A 141 7.04 -22.76 -7.71
CA PHE A 141 5.75 -22.30 -8.24
C PHE A 141 4.58 -22.84 -7.43
N THR A 142 4.57 -24.13 -7.10
CA THR A 142 3.52 -24.74 -6.27
C THR A 142 3.41 -24.06 -4.90
N ARG A 143 4.56 -23.77 -4.27
CA ARG A 143 4.60 -23.04 -3.00
C ARG A 143 4.09 -21.60 -3.15
N GLN A 144 4.45 -20.92 -4.23
CA GLN A 144 3.96 -19.56 -4.52
C GLN A 144 2.44 -19.55 -4.72
N GLU A 145 1.90 -20.50 -5.47
CA GLU A 145 0.44 -20.65 -5.67
C GLU A 145 -0.27 -20.94 -4.35
N SER A 146 0.26 -21.84 -3.53
CA SER A 146 -0.29 -22.15 -2.20
C SER A 146 -0.29 -20.93 -1.28
N LEU A 147 0.81 -20.17 -1.25
CA LEU A 147 0.89 -18.92 -0.47
C LEU A 147 -0.07 -17.86 -1.01
N ALA A 148 -0.19 -17.71 -2.33
CA ALA A 148 -1.14 -16.79 -2.95
C ALA A 148 -2.60 -17.14 -2.59
N ALA A 149 -2.95 -18.44 -2.63
CA ALA A 149 -4.27 -18.91 -2.22
C ALA A 149 -4.55 -18.67 -0.72
N GLN A 150 -3.54 -18.83 0.14
CA GLN A 150 -3.65 -18.50 1.57
C GLN A 150 -3.86 -17.00 1.77
N CYS A 151 -3.11 -16.15 1.08
CA CYS A 151 -3.29 -14.70 1.11
C CYS A 151 -4.69 -14.30 0.65
N ASP A 152 -5.18 -14.85 -0.47
CA ASP A 152 -6.54 -14.59 -0.96
C ASP A 152 -7.60 -15.02 0.06
N PHE A 153 -7.45 -16.21 0.66
CA PHE A 153 -8.34 -16.67 1.72
C PHE A 153 -8.34 -15.71 2.91
N MET A 154 -7.16 -15.29 3.39
CA MET A 154 -7.04 -14.34 4.51
C MET A 154 -7.67 -12.99 4.18
N THR A 155 -7.45 -12.46 2.97
CA THR A 155 -8.10 -11.24 2.47
C THR A 155 -9.62 -11.37 2.49
N ARG A 156 -10.16 -12.45 1.93
CA ARG A 156 -11.61 -12.69 1.91
C ARG A 156 -12.18 -12.86 3.31
N PHE A 157 -11.49 -13.57 4.19
CA PHE A 157 -11.88 -13.75 5.59
C PHE A 157 -11.88 -12.43 6.37
N ALA A 158 -10.82 -11.63 6.24
CA ALA A 158 -10.73 -10.31 6.87
C ALA A 158 -11.85 -9.39 6.38
N ARG A 159 -12.08 -9.33 5.06
CA ARG A 159 -13.18 -8.56 4.47
C ARG A 159 -14.54 -9.01 5.00
N ARG A 160 -14.80 -10.31 4.99
CA ARG A 160 -16.05 -10.88 5.53
C ARG A 160 -16.23 -10.50 6.99
N SER A 161 -15.18 -10.64 7.81
CA SER A 161 -15.21 -10.29 9.22
C SER A 161 -15.47 -8.80 9.48
N ILE A 162 -14.97 -7.91 8.61
CA ILE A 162 -15.23 -6.47 8.69
C ILE A 162 -16.66 -6.17 8.25
N VAL A 163 -17.12 -6.72 7.12
CA VAL A 163 -18.46 -6.46 6.56
C VAL A 163 -19.57 -7.04 7.44
N GLU A 164 -19.40 -8.26 7.97
CA GLU A 164 -20.40 -8.88 8.86
C GLU A 164 -20.54 -8.08 10.17
N ARG A 165 -19.43 -7.56 10.73
CA ARG A 165 -19.50 -6.68 11.91
C ARG A 165 -20.25 -5.37 11.66
N THR A 166 -20.27 -4.90 10.41
CA THR A 166 -20.84 -3.58 10.08
C THR A 166 -22.31 -3.62 9.66
N GLN A 167 -22.81 -4.77 9.20
CA GLN A 167 -24.21 -4.90 8.78
C GLN A 167 -25.20 -4.87 9.95
N ASP A 168 -24.85 -5.49 11.08
CA ASP A 168 -25.79 -5.73 12.20
C ASP A 168 -26.35 -4.45 12.83
N TYR A 169 -25.59 -3.35 12.80
CA TYR A 169 -25.96 -2.14 13.51
C TYR A 169 -26.58 -1.05 12.62
N THR A 170 -26.61 -1.23 11.29
CA THR A 170 -27.22 -0.27 10.36
C THR A 170 -28.73 -0.14 10.55
N GLN A 171 -29.38 -1.22 11.01
CA GLN A 171 -30.81 -1.25 11.35
C GLN A 171 -31.08 -0.93 12.82
N SER A 172 -30.04 -0.61 13.61
CA SER A 172 -30.21 -0.28 15.02
C SER A 172 -30.89 1.08 15.18
N GLU A 173 -32.10 1.08 15.74
CA GLU A 173 -32.84 2.31 16.07
C GLU A 173 -32.01 3.27 16.92
N MET A 174 -31.17 2.73 17.80
CA MET A 174 -30.27 3.52 18.65
C MET A 174 -29.24 4.28 17.82
N ILE A 175 -28.56 3.62 16.88
CA ILE A 175 -27.52 4.25 16.05
C ILE A 175 -28.15 5.26 15.10
N VAL A 176 -29.24 4.87 14.42
CA VAL A 176 -29.99 5.77 13.54
C VAL A 176 -30.48 7.00 14.32
N GLY A 177 -31.00 6.80 15.53
CA GLY A 177 -31.41 7.89 16.42
C GLY A 177 -30.26 8.80 16.87
N MET A 178 -29.04 8.28 17.01
CA MET A 178 -27.85 9.08 17.29
C MET A 178 -27.38 9.86 16.05
N LEU A 179 -27.39 9.25 14.87
CA LEU A 179 -27.03 9.92 13.61
C LEU A 179 -27.95 11.11 13.33
N LYS A 180 -29.26 10.96 13.56
CA LYS A 180 -30.24 12.05 13.41
C LYS A 180 -30.03 13.24 14.35
N LYS A 181 -29.25 13.07 15.44
CA LYS A 181 -28.89 14.14 16.37
C LYS A 181 -27.62 14.89 15.96
N VAL A 182 -26.89 14.39 14.96
CA VAL A 182 -25.73 15.10 14.44
C VAL A 182 -26.21 16.34 13.68
N PRO A 183 -25.68 17.55 13.97
CA PRO A 183 -26.08 18.76 13.26
C PRO A 183 -25.86 18.62 11.76
N GLN A 184 -26.88 18.97 10.97
CA GLN A 184 -26.78 18.94 9.51
C GLN A 184 -25.82 20.01 8.97
N LEU A 185 -25.31 19.77 7.77
CA LEU A 185 -24.58 20.78 7.02
C LEU A 185 -25.43 22.05 6.83
N PRO A 186 -24.85 23.25 6.96
CA PRO A 186 -25.52 24.48 6.56
C PRO A 186 -26.03 24.37 5.11
N MET A 187 -27.19 24.95 4.83
CA MET A 187 -27.86 24.85 3.52
C MET A 187 -26.96 25.18 2.34
N TYR A 188 -26.12 26.22 2.46
CA TYR A 188 -25.15 26.59 1.42
C TYR A 188 -24.14 25.47 1.13
N ALA A 189 -23.67 24.76 2.17
CA ALA A 189 -22.68 23.70 2.04
C ALA A 189 -23.30 22.43 1.47
N SER A 190 -24.49 22.05 1.93
CA SER A 190 -25.23 20.92 1.35
C SER A 190 -25.52 21.15 -0.14
N ARG A 191 -26.04 22.33 -0.50
CA ARG A 191 -26.34 22.67 -1.90
C ARG A 191 -25.10 22.69 -2.79
N LEU A 192 -23.99 23.22 -2.29
CA LEU A 192 -22.71 23.20 -3.02
C LEU A 192 -22.17 21.78 -3.21
N ALA A 193 -22.26 20.92 -2.18
CA ALA A 193 -21.85 19.53 -2.28
C ALA A 193 -22.67 18.78 -3.35
N GLN A 194 -24.00 19.01 -3.39
CA GLN A 194 -24.87 18.44 -4.42
C GLN A 194 -24.54 18.95 -5.83
N MET A 195 -24.25 20.25 -5.98
CA MET A 195 -23.92 20.84 -7.28
C MET A 195 -22.65 20.27 -7.90
N LEU A 196 -21.61 20.01 -7.12
CA LEU A 196 -20.32 19.56 -7.67
C LEU A 196 -20.26 18.09 -8.04
N LEU A 197 -21.38 17.42 -7.89
CA LEU A 197 -21.58 16.05 -8.33
C LEU A 197 -22.22 16.00 -9.71
N ASP A 198 -22.71 17.14 -10.22
CA ASP A 198 -23.04 17.33 -11.63
C ASP A 198 -21.76 17.70 -12.40
N ALA A 199 -21.36 16.81 -13.31
CA ALA A 199 -20.18 16.98 -14.17
C ALA A 199 -20.26 18.21 -15.10
N ASN A 200 -21.44 18.83 -15.22
CA ASN A 200 -21.67 20.01 -16.04
C ASN A 200 -21.63 21.32 -15.23
N VAL A 201 -21.53 21.25 -13.90
CA VAL A 201 -21.55 22.48 -13.08
C VAL A 201 -20.30 23.30 -13.31
N SER A 202 -20.54 24.51 -13.81
CA SER A 202 -19.54 25.50 -14.12
C SER A 202 -19.24 26.37 -12.90
N ALA A 203 -18.04 26.97 -12.90
CA ALA A 203 -17.69 28.01 -11.92
C ALA A 203 -18.70 29.18 -11.90
N LYS A 204 -19.42 29.42 -13.01
CA LYS A 204 -20.46 30.45 -13.11
C LYS A 204 -21.70 30.12 -12.29
N GLU A 205 -22.18 28.87 -12.32
CA GLU A 205 -23.40 28.48 -11.59
C GLU A 205 -23.20 28.53 -10.08
N VAL A 206 -22.01 28.17 -9.62
CA VAL A 206 -21.66 28.26 -8.21
C VAL A 206 -21.37 29.72 -7.79
N ALA A 207 -20.76 30.53 -8.65
CA ALA A 207 -20.65 31.97 -8.39
C ALA A 207 -22.04 32.64 -8.33
N ALA A 208 -23.01 32.18 -9.11
CA ALA A 208 -24.40 32.61 -9.02
C ALA A 208 -25.04 32.18 -7.70
N LEU A 209 -24.72 30.99 -7.18
CA LEU A 209 -25.14 30.58 -5.83
C LEU A 209 -24.59 31.54 -4.77
N ALA A 210 -23.30 31.86 -4.82
CA ALA A 210 -22.69 32.82 -3.89
C ALA A 210 -23.33 34.21 -3.99
N LYS A 211 -23.68 34.66 -5.20
CA LYS A 211 -24.38 35.94 -5.39
C LYS A 211 -25.77 35.95 -4.72
N ASN A 212 -26.45 34.82 -4.68
CA ASN A 212 -27.80 34.68 -4.14
C ASN A 212 -27.84 34.26 -2.66
N ASP A 213 -26.69 33.96 -2.05
CA ASP A 213 -26.58 33.54 -0.66
C ASP A 213 -25.56 34.39 0.11
N PRO A 214 -26.01 35.46 0.78
CA PRO A 214 -25.14 36.32 1.59
C PRO A 214 -24.44 35.57 2.74
N SER A 215 -25.01 34.47 3.23
CA SER A 215 -24.42 33.67 4.30
C SER A 215 -23.18 32.91 3.81
N LEU A 216 -23.22 32.45 2.56
CA LEU A 216 -22.08 31.85 1.86
C LEU A 216 -20.95 32.86 1.67
N VAL A 217 -21.27 34.06 1.17
CA VAL A 217 -20.28 35.14 0.98
C VAL A 217 -19.63 35.51 2.31
N SER A 218 -20.43 35.70 3.36
CA SER A 218 -19.93 36.00 4.70
C SER A 218 -19.03 34.88 5.24
N ALA A 219 -19.42 33.61 5.07
CA ALA A 219 -18.62 32.46 5.49
C ALA A 219 -17.26 32.43 4.78
N VAL A 220 -17.23 32.67 3.47
CA VAL A 220 -15.99 32.75 2.69
C VAL A 220 -15.11 33.89 3.17
N LEU A 221 -15.62 35.12 3.19
CA LEU A 221 -14.81 36.28 3.57
C LEU A 221 -14.30 36.17 5.01
N LYS A 222 -15.12 35.68 5.94
CA LYS A 222 -14.69 35.44 7.32
C LYS A 222 -13.57 34.42 7.39
N ARG A 223 -13.65 33.34 6.60
CA ARG A 223 -12.66 32.26 6.63
C ARG A 223 -11.37 32.65 5.93
N VAL A 224 -11.45 33.26 4.76
CA VAL A 224 -10.30 33.78 4.01
C VAL A 224 -9.53 34.80 4.84
N ASN A 225 -10.21 35.67 5.60
CA ASN A 225 -9.57 36.66 6.47
C ASN A 225 -9.19 36.15 7.86
N SER A 226 -9.44 34.87 8.18
CA SER A 226 -9.04 34.32 9.47
C SER A 226 -7.54 34.03 9.51
N ALA A 227 -6.99 33.82 10.71
CA ALA A 227 -5.58 33.40 10.90
C ALA A 227 -5.19 32.21 9.99
N TYR A 228 -6.17 31.40 9.62
CA TYR A 228 -6.07 30.28 8.69
C TYR A 228 -5.36 30.54 7.35
N TYR A 229 -5.34 31.76 6.81
CA TYR A 229 -4.53 32.09 5.62
C TYR A 229 -3.38 33.06 5.89
N ASN A 230 -3.43 33.82 6.97
CA ASN A 230 -2.42 34.80 7.38
C ASN A 230 -2.05 35.82 6.27
N TRP A 231 -3.04 36.47 5.66
CA TRP A 231 -2.84 37.51 4.64
C TRP A 231 -2.29 38.81 5.23
N GLN A 232 -1.42 39.51 4.47
CA GLN A 232 -0.96 40.85 4.84
C GLN A 232 -2.06 41.92 4.75
N LYS A 233 -3.05 41.75 3.86
CA LYS A 233 -4.21 42.63 3.70
C LYS A 233 -5.50 41.81 3.70
N LYS A 234 -6.54 42.33 4.36
CA LYS A 234 -7.87 41.69 4.39
C LYS A 234 -8.54 41.77 3.01
N ILE A 235 -9.19 40.68 2.62
CA ILE A 235 -9.98 40.54 1.39
C ILE A 235 -11.44 40.88 1.71
N SER A 236 -11.95 41.96 1.14
CA SER A 236 -13.30 42.47 1.42
C SER A 236 -14.36 42.04 0.38
N ASP A 237 -13.94 41.43 -0.72
CA ASP A 237 -14.80 41.12 -1.86
C ASP A 237 -14.69 39.64 -2.26
N PHE A 238 -15.84 39.04 -2.58
CA PHE A 238 -15.92 37.63 -2.92
C PHE A 238 -15.27 37.32 -4.27
N GLN A 239 -15.44 38.19 -5.28
CA GLN A 239 -14.79 38.00 -6.58
C GLN A 239 -13.28 38.07 -6.44
N HIS A 240 -12.78 38.99 -5.63
CA HIS A 240 -11.37 39.09 -5.29
C HIS A 240 -10.85 37.81 -4.61
N ALA A 241 -11.60 37.23 -3.68
CA ALA A 241 -11.25 35.94 -3.07
C ALA A 241 -11.18 34.81 -4.13
N VAL A 242 -12.14 34.75 -5.06
CA VAL A 242 -12.15 33.78 -6.16
C VAL A 242 -10.97 33.96 -7.12
N ILE A 243 -10.61 35.21 -7.44
CA ILE A 243 -9.45 35.52 -8.31
C ILE A 243 -8.14 35.09 -7.64
N LEU A 244 -7.99 35.38 -6.34
CA LEU A 244 -6.76 35.08 -5.59
C LEU A 244 -6.57 33.58 -5.34
N LEU A 245 -7.62 32.90 -4.89
CA LEU A 245 -7.54 31.51 -4.46
C LEU A 245 -7.78 30.52 -5.61
N GLY A 246 -8.53 30.95 -6.62
CA GLY A 246 -9.15 30.06 -7.56
C GLY A 246 -10.48 29.53 -7.03
N PHE A 247 -11.39 29.29 -7.96
CA PHE A 247 -12.75 28.86 -7.69
C PHE A 247 -12.82 27.57 -6.83
N ASN A 248 -12.00 26.56 -7.16
CA ASN A 248 -12.01 25.28 -6.44
C ASN A 248 -11.51 25.40 -4.99
N GLN A 249 -10.57 26.30 -4.71
CA GLN A 249 -10.10 26.54 -3.33
C GLN A 249 -11.15 27.27 -2.50
N VAL A 250 -11.84 28.26 -3.07
CA VAL A 250 -12.98 28.92 -2.40
C VAL A 250 -14.07 27.90 -2.09
N TYR A 251 -14.38 27.02 -3.04
CA TYR A 251 -15.34 25.95 -2.83
C TYR A 251 -14.93 25.00 -1.69
N GLN A 252 -13.72 24.44 -1.74
CA GLN A 252 -13.18 23.54 -0.72
C GLN A 252 -13.29 24.17 0.67
N LEU A 253 -12.95 25.45 0.76
CA LEU A 253 -13.03 26.25 1.97
C LEU A 253 -14.45 26.38 2.53
N VAL A 254 -15.45 26.52 1.67
CA VAL A 254 -16.86 26.61 2.09
C VAL A 254 -17.34 25.31 2.68
N ILE A 255 -17.12 24.18 1.99
CA ILE A 255 -17.53 22.87 2.51
C ILE A 255 -16.78 22.56 3.80
N ALA A 256 -15.49 22.86 3.84
CA ALA A 256 -14.67 22.67 5.03
C ALA A 256 -15.22 23.49 6.21
N ASP A 257 -15.55 24.77 6.01
CA ASP A 257 -16.15 25.59 7.07
C ASP A 257 -17.54 25.10 7.47
N GLY A 258 -18.37 24.68 6.51
CA GLY A 258 -19.68 24.07 6.76
C GLY A 258 -19.55 22.83 7.65
N LEU A 259 -18.67 21.90 7.30
CA LEU A 259 -18.38 20.69 8.06
C LEU A 259 -17.87 21.02 9.47
N ARG A 260 -16.93 21.96 9.57
CA ARG A 260 -16.37 22.40 10.86
C ARG A 260 -17.44 22.95 11.80
N ARG A 261 -18.47 23.62 11.29
CA ARG A 261 -19.58 24.15 12.10
C ARG A 261 -20.51 23.06 12.64
N THR A 262 -20.55 21.88 12.02
CA THR A 262 -21.36 20.74 12.50
C THR A 262 -20.73 20.05 13.71
N MET A 263 -19.43 20.25 13.93
CA MET A 263 -18.65 19.54 14.94
C MET A 263 -18.13 20.46 16.06
N PRO A 264 -17.94 19.96 17.29
CA PRO A 264 -17.32 20.73 18.38
C PRO A 264 -15.93 21.25 18.01
N ASN A 265 -15.62 22.49 18.41
CA ASN A 265 -14.29 23.07 18.20
C ASN A 265 -13.28 22.64 19.29
N THR A 266 -12.93 21.36 19.34
CA THR A 266 -11.90 20.82 20.25
C THR A 266 -10.72 20.24 19.48
N PRO A 267 -9.53 20.04 20.12
CA PRO A 267 -8.34 19.56 19.41
C PRO A 267 -8.54 18.27 18.59
N PRO A 268 -9.23 17.22 19.09
CA PRO A 268 -9.46 16.00 18.32
C PRO A 268 -10.26 16.22 17.02
N PHE A 269 -11.32 17.04 17.07
CA PHE A 269 -12.12 17.37 15.89
C PHE A 269 -11.35 18.27 14.92
N ARG A 270 -10.54 19.21 15.44
CA ARG A 270 -9.65 20.03 14.60
C ARG A 270 -8.61 19.17 13.87
N ALA A 271 -8.04 18.17 14.53
CA ALA A 271 -7.08 17.26 13.91
C ALA A 271 -7.71 16.46 12.75
N LEU A 272 -8.90 15.89 12.94
CA LEU A 272 -9.64 15.20 11.87
C LEU A 272 -10.01 16.14 10.72
N HIS A 273 -10.44 17.36 11.04
CA HIS A 273 -10.75 18.36 10.04
C HIS A 273 -9.52 18.75 9.21
N ASN A 274 -8.40 19.07 9.87
CA ASN A 274 -7.14 19.42 9.22
C ASN A 274 -6.63 18.27 8.35
N HIS A 275 -6.72 17.02 8.84
CA HIS A 275 -6.39 15.83 8.05
C HIS A 275 -7.24 15.76 6.77
N SER A 276 -8.57 15.88 6.91
CA SER A 276 -9.49 15.84 5.78
C SER A 276 -9.22 16.95 4.75
N VAL A 277 -8.85 18.15 5.21
CA VAL A 277 -8.46 19.25 4.31
C VAL A 277 -7.17 18.93 3.55
N VAL A 278 -6.16 18.35 4.21
CA VAL A 278 -4.92 17.90 3.55
C VAL A 278 -5.22 16.84 2.49
N ILE A 279 -5.97 15.78 2.84
CA ILE A 279 -6.32 14.72 1.89
C ILE A 279 -7.16 15.28 0.74
N SER A 280 -8.06 16.22 1.01
CA SER A 280 -8.85 16.92 -0.01
C SER A 280 -8.00 17.66 -1.05
N HIS A 281 -6.94 18.35 -0.61
CA HIS A 281 -6.01 19.01 -1.53
C HIS A 281 -5.15 18.03 -2.32
N VAL A 282 -4.68 16.96 -1.69
CA VAL A 282 -3.90 15.90 -2.38
C VAL A 282 -4.76 15.19 -3.43
N ALA A 283 -5.97 14.80 -3.06
CA ALA A 283 -6.91 14.11 -3.94
C ALA A 283 -7.29 14.96 -5.15
N TYR A 284 -7.43 16.27 -4.96
CA TYR A 284 -7.62 17.21 -6.06
C TYR A 284 -6.45 17.15 -7.07
N GLU A 285 -5.19 17.20 -6.62
CA GLU A 285 -4.03 17.17 -7.51
C GLU A 285 -3.89 15.85 -8.29
N ILE A 286 -4.25 14.72 -7.66
CA ILE A 286 -4.27 13.41 -8.30
C ILE A 286 -5.39 13.35 -9.34
N ALA A 287 -6.60 13.80 -8.97
CA ALA A 287 -7.74 13.83 -9.88
C ALA A 287 -7.51 14.74 -11.09
N GLN A 288 -6.75 15.83 -10.94
CA GLN A 288 -6.36 16.69 -12.07
C GLN A 288 -5.51 15.98 -13.13
N LEU A 289 -4.81 14.90 -12.75
CA LEU A 289 -4.07 14.04 -13.69
C LEU A 289 -4.94 12.95 -14.31
N PHE A 290 -5.88 12.41 -13.54
CA PHE A 290 -6.76 11.32 -13.97
C PHE A 290 -7.95 11.84 -14.79
N ASN A 291 -8.77 12.69 -14.19
CA ASN A 291 -9.92 13.33 -14.83
C ASN A 291 -10.20 14.70 -14.20
N ARG A 292 -9.80 15.77 -14.89
CA ARG A 292 -9.97 17.16 -14.43
C ARG A 292 -11.42 17.55 -14.12
N GLN A 293 -12.39 16.98 -14.84
CA GLN A 293 -13.81 17.29 -14.60
C GLN A 293 -14.30 16.76 -13.25
N GLN A 294 -13.67 15.71 -12.73
CA GLN A 294 -14.02 15.10 -11.44
C GLN A 294 -13.14 15.60 -10.29
N ALA A 295 -12.20 16.52 -10.51
CA ALA A 295 -11.26 16.94 -9.47
C ALA A 295 -11.93 17.59 -8.26
N SER A 296 -12.94 18.44 -8.50
CA SER A 296 -13.71 19.08 -7.42
C SER A 296 -14.57 18.07 -6.66
N MET A 297 -15.20 17.12 -7.37
CA MET A 297 -15.91 15.99 -6.76
C MET A 297 -14.98 15.17 -5.86
N MET A 298 -13.81 14.77 -6.38
CA MET A 298 -12.87 13.95 -5.63
C MET A 298 -12.35 14.67 -4.38
N SER A 299 -12.07 15.96 -4.51
CA SER A 299 -11.75 16.80 -3.35
C SER A 299 -12.85 16.83 -2.29
N THR A 300 -14.12 16.81 -2.70
CA THR A 300 -15.27 16.78 -1.80
C THR A 300 -15.37 15.45 -1.08
N ILE A 301 -15.24 14.34 -1.81
CA ILE A 301 -15.19 12.97 -1.24
C ILE A 301 -14.09 12.91 -0.18
N ALA A 302 -12.88 13.35 -0.53
CA ALA A 302 -11.74 13.38 0.38
C ALA A 302 -11.91 14.33 1.57
N LEU A 303 -12.69 15.40 1.44
CA LEU A 303 -13.00 16.28 2.58
C LEU A 303 -14.02 15.67 3.56
N LEU A 304 -14.90 14.81 3.05
CA LEU A 304 -15.97 14.17 3.82
C LEU A 304 -15.59 12.77 4.34
N HIS A 305 -14.50 12.16 3.85
CA HIS A 305 -14.16 10.74 4.12
C HIS A 305 -14.10 10.38 5.62
N ASP A 306 -13.59 11.28 6.45
CA ASP A 306 -13.38 11.06 7.88
C ASP A 306 -14.53 11.57 8.76
N ILE A 307 -15.67 11.91 8.17
CA ILE A 307 -16.81 12.42 8.93
C ILE A 307 -17.33 11.40 9.95
N GLY A 308 -17.27 10.10 9.62
CA GLY A 308 -17.65 9.05 10.54
C GLY A 308 -16.74 8.95 11.77
N LYS A 309 -15.44 9.25 11.65
CA LYS A 309 -14.54 9.35 12.81
C LYS A 309 -14.97 10.50 13.73
N SER A 310 -15.41 11.63 13.15
CA SER A 310 -15.96 12.75 13.92
C SER A 310 -17.26 12.36 14.64
N VAL A 311 -18.15 11.61 13.97
CA VAL A 311 -19.36 11.07 14.59
C VAL A 311 -19.03 10.15 15.77
N LEU A 312 -18.08 9.23 15.62
CA LEU A 312 -17.63 8.37 16.72
C LEU A 312 -17.15 9.19 17.92
N LEU A 313 -16.32 10.22 17.69
CA LEU A 313 -15.87 11.11 18.77
C LEU A 313 -17.03 11.82 19.46
N LEU A 314 -18.02 12.29 18.68
CA LEU A 314 -19.20 12.97 19.21
C LEU A 314 -20.05 12.01 20.04
N MET A 315 -20.30 10.79 19.54
CA MET A 315 -21.06 9.75 20.24
C MET A 315 -20.39 9.37 21.56
N LYS A 316 -19.06 9.20 21.57
CA LYS A 316 -18.29 8.90 22.80
C LYS A 316 -18.37 10.05 23.80
N LYS A 317 -18.25 11.28 23.34
CA LYS A 317 -18.37 12.48 24.19
C LYS A 317 -19.76 12.59 24.82
N GLN A 318 -20.81 12.30 24.06
CA GLN A 318 -22.20 12.34 24.53
C GLN A 318 -22.57 11.14 25.40
N ASN A 319 -21.95 9.97 25.18
CA ASN A 319 -22.27 8.71 25.86
C ASN A 319 -21.01 7.98 26.37
N PRO A 320 -20.29 8.53 27.37
CA PRO A 320 -19.00 7.96 27.80
C PRO A 320 -19.08 6.50 28.26
N LYS A 321 -20.20 6.08 28.85
CA LYS A 321 -20.42 4.70 29.32
C LYS A 321 -20.48 3.66 28.18
N LEU A 322 -20.70 4.11 26.94
CA LEU A 322 -20.79 3.25 25.77
C LEU A 322 -19.52 3.28 24.91
N SER A 323 -18.43 3.88 25.40
CA SER A 323 -17.22 4.11 24.59
C SER A 323 -16.70 2.82 23.93
N VAL A 324 -16.63 1.73 24.71
CA VAL A 324 -16.15 0.42 24.24
C VAL A 324 -17.03 -0.15 23.13
N LEU A 325 -18.36 0.03 23.21
CA LEU A 325 -19.27 -0.41 22.16
C LEU A 325 -19.12 0.47 20.91
N ILE A 326 -18.93 1.78 21.09
CA ILE A 326 -18.73 2.74 20.01
C ILE A 326 -17.39 2.48 19.29
N ASP A 327 -16.36 2.00 19.99
CA ASP A 327 -15.05 1.63 19.40
C ASP A 327 -15.14 0.48 18.40
N ILE A 328 -16.20 -0.34 18.44
CA ILE A 328 -16.40 -1.48 17.54
C ILE A 328 -17.02 -1.03 16.20
N LEU A 329 -17.66 0.13 16.18
CA LEU A 329 -18.36 0.64 15.00
C LEU A 329 -17.36 1.08 13.92
N ASP A 330 -17.66 0.75 12.67
CA ASP A 330 -16.85 1.17 11.53
C ASP A 330 -17.14 2.66 11.20
N PRO A 331 -16.12 3.53 11.31
CA PRO A 331 -16.27 4.94 10.94
C PRO A 331 -16.60 5.15 9.46
N ALA A 332 -16.08 4.33 8.53
CA ALA A 332 -16.35 4.51 7.10
C ALA A 332 -17.84 4.30 6.80
N LYS A 333 -18.41 3.21 7.34
CA LYS A 333 -19.84 2.92 7.21
C LYS A 333 -20.72 3.95 7.90
N LEU A 334 -20.37 4.39 9.12
CA LEU A 334 -21.12 5.45 9.82
C LEU A 334 -21.07 6.78 9.08
N GLY A 335 -19.92 7.12 8.50
CA GLY A 335 -19.76 8.31 7.68
C GLY A 335 -20.67 8.27 6.47
N ALA A 336 -20.70 7.15 5.74
CA ALA A 336 -21.60 6.96 4.61
C ALA A 336 -23.08 7.11 5.00
N LEU A 337 -23.52 6.47 6.09
CA LEU A 337 -24.90 6.60 6.58
C LEU A 337 -25.28 8.05 6.94
N LEU A 338 -24.36 8.79 7.58
CA LEU A 338 -24.59 10.20 7.88
C LEU A 338 -24.73 11.03 6.60
N LEU A 339 -23.89 10.77 5.60
CA LEU A 339 -23.93 11.48 4.33
C LEU A 339 -25.22 11.18 3.55
N GLU A 340 -25.71 9.95 3.60
CA GLU A 340 -27.02 9.55 3.07
C GLU A 340 -28.15 10.34 3.76
N GLU A 341 -28.15 10.44 5.09
CA GLU A 341 -29.12 11.24 5.85
C GLU A 341 -29.03 12.75 5.52
N TRP A 342 -27.86 13.23 5.07
CA TRP A 342 -27.66 14.59 4.60
C TRP A 342 -28.02 14.78 3.11
N ASN A 343 -28.60 13.76 2.47
CA ASN A 343 -28.93 13.74 1.04
C ASN A 343 -27.72 14.05 0.14
N ILE A 344 -26.56 13.52 0.52
CA ILE A 344 -25.37 13.52 -0.32
C ILE A 344 -25.49 12.35 -1.31
N PRO A 345 -25.18 12.56 -2.60
CA PRO A 345 -25.30 11.52 -3.63
C PRO A 345 -24.58 10.21 -3.31
N GLU A 346 -25.17 9.12 -3.82
CA GLU A 346 -24.77 7.75 -3.51
C GLU A 346 -23.31 7.47 -3.87
N ASN A 347 -22.80 7.95 -5.00
CA ASN A 347 -21.41 7.74 -5.40
C ASN A 347 -20.39 8.25 -4.36
N VAL A 348 -20.67 9.38 -3.69
CA VAL A 348 -19.84 9.91 -2.60
C VAL A 348 -19.96 9.03 -1.38
N CYS A 349 -21.18 8.69 -0.97
CA CYS A 349 -21.44 7.84 0.19
C CYS A 349 -20.75 6.49 0.05
N ARG A 350 -20.85 5.87 -1.13
CA ARG A 350 -20.20 4.61 -1.48
C ARG A 350 -18.68 4.72 -1.53
N ALA A 351 -18.12 5.81 -2.06
CA ALA A 351 -16.66 6.02 -2.04
C ALA A 351 -16.12 6.13 -0.61
N VAL A 352 -16.85 6.81 0.29
CA VAL A 352 -16.52 6.91 1.71
C VAL A 352 -16.69 5.57 2.43
N GLU A 353 -17.77 4.82 2.14
CA GLU A 353 -18.02 3.49 2.71
C GLU A 353 -16.88 2.50 2.35
N PHE A 354 -16.38 2.55 1.12
CA PHE A 354 -15.36 1.62 0.62
C PHE A 354 -13.92 2.16 0.75
N GLN A 355 -13.68 3.25 1.48
CA GLN A 355 -12.36 3.89 1.55
C GLN A 355 -11.25 2.96 2.08
N ASP A 356 -11.57 2.04 3.00
CA ASP A 356 -10.62 1.09 3.60
C ASP A 356 -10.53 -0.24 2.83
N TYR A 357 -11.32 -0.41 1.76
CA TYR A 357 -11.27 -1.60 0.90
C TYR A 357 -9.85 -1.90 0.36
N PRO A 358 -9.06 -0.90 -0.08
CA PRO A 358 -7.70 -1.10 -0.60
C PRO A 358 -6.68 -1.64 0.40
N VAL A 359 -6.95 -1.56 1.71
CA VAL A 359 -5.98 -1.96 2.75
C VAL A 359 -5.60 -3.44 2.60
N PHE A 360 -6.56 -4.29 2.26
CA PHE A 360 -6.35 -5.74 2.13
C PHE A 360 -6.97 -6.36 0.90
N SER A 361 -7.53 -5.58 -0.03
CA SER A 361 -8.21 -6.14 -1.20
C SER A 361 -7.72 -5.52 -2.52
N PRO A 362 -7.66 -6.33 -3.59
CA PRO A 362 -7.26 -5.85 -4.89
C PRO A 362 -8.44 -5.16 -5.61
N PRO A 363 -8.18 -4.30 -6.61
CA PRO A 363 -9.19 -3.45 -7.23
C PRO A 363 -10.24 -4.19 -8.08
N GLU A 364 -9.94 -5.39 -8.56
CA GLU A 364 -10.74 -6.13 -9.55
C GLU A 364 -12.14 -6.47 -9.04
N HIS A 365 -12.30 -6.70 -7.73
CA HIS A 365 -13.61 -7.04 -7.15
C HIS A 365 -14.48 -5.82 -6.80
N LEU A 366 -14.00 -4.60 -7.02
CA LEU A 366 -14.80 -3.38 -6.87
C LEU A 366 -15.42 -2.99 -8.22
N SER A 367 -16.65 -2.47 -8.20
CA SER A 367 -17.38 -2.02 -9.40
C SER A 367 -16.58 -0.96 -10.17
N VAL A 368 -16.68 -0.97 -11.50
CA VAL A 368 -15.92 -0.07 -12.40
C VAL A 368 -16.10 1.41 -12.06
N GLU A 369 -17.30 1.82 -11.63
CA GLU A 369 -17.61 3.21 -11.30
C GLU A 369 -16.95 3.69 -9.99
N LEU A 370 -16.94 2.85 -8.95
CA LEU A 370 -16.35 3.18 -7.64
C LEU A 370 -14.83 3.03 -7.60
N ARG A 371 -14.29 2.13 -8.43
CA ARG A 371 -12.86 1.80 -8.45
C ARG A 371 -11.94 3.03 -8.56
N PRO A 372 -12.14 3.98 -9.49
CA PRO A 372 -11.27 5.16 -9.57
C PRO A 372 -11.41 6.10 -8.36
N LEU A 373 -12.60 6.24 -7.78
CA LEU A 373 -12.83 7.11 -6.62
C LEU A 373 -12.08 6.58 -5.38
N VAL A 374 -12.22 5.28 -5.10
CA VAL A 374 -11.54 4.60 -3.99
C VAL A 374 -10.03 4.57 -4.23
N ALA A 375 -9.59 4.33 -5.47
CA ALA A 375 -8.17 4.40 -5.84
C ALA A 375 -7.57 5.77 -5.57
N MET A 376 -8.23 6.86 -6.02
CA MET A 376 -7.74 8.22 -5.80
C MET A 376 -7.68 8.55 -4.30
N LEU A 377 -8.69 8.17 -3.52
CA LEU A 377 -8.70 8.42 -2.08
C LEU A 377 -7.55 7.67 -1.36
N HIS A 378 -7.38 6.38 -1.65
CA HIS A 378 -6.31 5.57 -1.07
C HIS A 378 -4.92 6.09 -1.42
N VAL A 379 -4.68 6.37 -2.71
CA VAL A 379 -3.40 6.94 -3.16
C VAL A 379 -3.17 8.32 -2.53
N SER A 380 -4.22 9.10 -2.27
CA SER A 380 -4.10 10.38 -1.58
C SER A 380 -3.60 10.23 -0.14
N HIS A 381 -4.08 9.21 0.59
CA HIS A 381 -3.56 8.90 1.93
C HIS A 381 -2.10 8.52 1.89
N LEU A 382 -1.70 7.64 0.97
CA LEU A 382 -0.30 7.23 0.83
C LEU A 382 0.61 8.40 0.43
N CYS A 383 0.15 9.29 -0.46
CA CYS A 383 0.86 10.53 -0.79
C CYS A 383 1.02 11.44 0.42
N ALA A 384 -0.03 11.60 1.24
CA ALA A 384 0.02 12.40 2.45
C ALA A 384 0.99 11.79 3.49
N GLU A 385 0.94 10.47 3.72
CA GLU A 385 1.90 9.79 4.60
C GLU A 385 3.34 9.97 4.10
N ALA A 386 3.58 9.88 2.78
CA ALA A 386 4.88 10.12 2.18
C ALA A 386 5.36 11.58 2.36
N ILE A 387 4.47 12.57 2.21
CA ILE A 387 4.77 13.98 2.51
C ILE A 387 5.11 14.15 4.00
N GLY A 388 4.41 13.44 4.88
CA GLY A 388 4.66 13.41 6.33
C GLY A 388 5.95 12.71 6.75
N GLY A 389 6.72 12.16 5.81
CA GLY A 389 8.01 11.53 6.06
C GLY A 389 7.95 10.05 6.44
N ALA A 390 6.85 9.36 6.12
CA ALA A 390 6.77 7.92 6.30
C ALA A 390 7.85 7.20 5.47
N SER A 391 8.53 6.21 6.07
CA SER A 391 9.49 5.39 5.34
C SER A 391 8.77 4.45 4.36
N LYS A 392 9.52 3.90 3.41
CA LYS A 392 8.99 2.94 2.44
C LYS A 392 8.36 1.71 3.11
N GLU A 393 8.95 1.25 4.21
CA GLU A 393 8.42 0.13 5.00
C GLU A 393 7.09 0.50 5.67
N ALA A 394 6.94 1.74 6.15
CA ALA A 394 5.70 2.21 6.76
C ALA A 394 4.55 2.38 5.74
N LEU A 395 4.89 2.80 4.51
CA LEU A 395 3.95 2.98 3.40
C LEU A 395 3.50 1.65 2.76
N TRP A 396 4.24 0.56 2.97
CA TRP A 396 3.97 -0.70 2.28
C TRP A 396 2.60 -1.28 2.66
N ARG A 397 1.78 -1.57 1.64
CA ARG A 397 0.56 -2.38 1.72
C ARG A 397 0.53 -3.36 0.53
N PRO A 398 -0.22 -4.48 0.61
CA PRO A 398 -0.18 -5.54 -0.41
C PRO A 398 -0.53 -5.12 -1.84
N PHE A 399 -1.37 -4.08 -2.03
CA PHE A 399 -1.95 -3.73 -3.34
C PHE A 399 -1.70 -2.28 -3.77
N ASN A 400 -0.73 -1.57 -3.17
CA ASN A 400 -0.49 -0.15 -3.48
C ASN A 400 -0.32 0.11 -4.99
N GLU A 401 0.47 -0.72 -5.65
CA GLU A 401 0.75 -0.56 -7.08
C GLU A 401 -0.44 -0.94 -7.95
N ASP A 402 -1.24 -1.93 -7.54
CA ASP A 402 -2.44 -2.31 -8.27
C ASP A 402 -3.49 -1.19 -8.22
N TRP A 403 -3.64 -0.55 -7.05
CA TRP A 403 -4.51 0.63 -6.90
C TRP A 403 -4.00 1.87 -7.63
N LEU A 404 -2.68 2.09 -7.69
CA LEU A 404 -2.11 3.16 -8.51
C LEU A 404 -2.36 2.92 -10.01
N ARG A 405 -2.25 1.67 -10.48
CA ARG A 405 -2.49 1.30 -11.89
C ARG A 405 -3.93 1.55 -12.35
N VAL A 406 -4.92 1.50 -11.45
CA VAL A 406 -6.31 1.89 -11.75
C VAL A 406 -6.39 3.31 -12.31
N LEU A 407 -5.52 4.21 -11.85
CA LEU A 407 -5.51 5.61 -12.25
C LEU A 407 -4.82 5.84 -13.60
N HIS A 408 -4.22 4.81 -14.21
CA HIS A 408 -3.52 4.89 -15.49
C HIS A 408 -2.51 6.05 -15.59
N LEU A 409 -1.88 6.40 -14.47
CA LEU A 409 -0.89 7.48 -14.40
C LEU A 409 0.49 6.99 -14.84
N ARG A 410 1.34 7.90 -15.29
CA ARG A 410 2.70 7.59 -15.77
C ARG A 410 3.72 7.23 -14.66
N PHE A 411 3.31 7.27 -13.40
CA PHE A 411 4.22 7.10 -12.26
C PHE A 411 4.37 5.63 -11.90
N ARG A 412 5.59 5.23 -11.49
CA ARG A 412 5.90 3.83 -11.18
C ARG A 412 5.33 3.40 -9.84
N ASP A 413 5.31 4.32 -8.89
CA ASP A 413 4.97 4.09 -7.48
C ASP A 413 4.43 5.40 -6.86
N VAL A 414 3.88 5.29 -5.65
CA VAL A 414 3.33 6.45 -4.94
C VAL A 414 4.41 7.48 -4.56
N GLU A 415 5.63 7.03 -4.29
CA GLU A 415 6.76 7.90 -3.94
C GLU A 415 7.11 8.85 -5.10
N SER A 416 7.20 8.32 -6.33
CA SER A 416 7.43 9.11 -7.55
C SER A 416 6.27 10.06 -7.83
N LEU A 417 5.01 9.60 -7.75
CA LEU A 417 3.82 10.48 -7.88
C LEU A 417 3.88 11.65 -6.88
N THR A 418 4.23 11.35 -5.63
CA THR A 418 4.29 12.35 -4.55
C THR A 418 5.38 13.38 -4.81
N ARG A 419 6.60 12.91 -5.09
CA ARG A 419 7.79 13.76 -5.27
C ARG A 419 7.72 14.58 -6.55
N GLU A 420 7.23 13.99 -7.64
CA GLU A 420 7.32 14.58 -8.98
C GLU A 420 6.09 15.41 -9.36
N HIS A 421 4.96 15.21 -8.69
CA HIS A 421 3.71 15.93 -9.01
C HIS A 421 3.01 16.51 -7.79
N VAL A 422 2.54 15.68 -6.86
CA VAL A 422 1.62 16.12 -5.78
C VAL A 422 2.25 17.22 -4.93
N ARG A 423 3.44 16.97 -4.38
CA ARG A 423 4.13 17.94 -3.51
C ARG A 423 4.50 19.23 -4.26
N PRO A 424 5.16 19.21 -5.43
CA PRO A 424 5.44 20.43 -6.20
C PRO A 424 4.17 21.23 -6.56
N SER A 425 3.07 20.55 -6.89
CA SER A 425 1.82 21.19 -7.27
C SER A 425 1.16 21.89 -6.09
N LEU A 426 1.22 21.30 -4.90
CA LEU A 426 0.76 21.94 -3.67
C LEU A 426 1.68 23.10 -3.25
N GLU A 427 3.00 22.93 -3.29
CA GLU A 427 3.96 23.99 -2.95
C GLU A 427 3.79 25.21 -3.87
N LYS A 428 3.54 25.00 -5.17
CA LYS A 428 3.27 26.07 -6.14
C LYS A 428 2.05 26.92 -5.79
N LYS A 429 1.05 26.37 -5.09
CA LYS A 429 -0.13 27.13 -4.64
C LYS A 429 0.19 28.12 -3.52
N GLY A 430 1.30 27.92 -2.80
CA GLY A 430 1.81 28.88 -1.82
C GLY A 430 0.72 29.40 -0.88
N GLY A 431 0.57 30.73 -0.80
CA GLY A 431 -0.39 31.40 0.08
C GLY A 431 -1.88 31.11 -0.21
N ALA A 432 -2.21 30.49 -1.35
CA ALA A 432 -3.58 30.04 -1.62
C ALA A 432 -3.95 28.76 -0.86
N LEU A 433 -2.98 28.11 -0.20
CA LEU A 433 -3.24 27.01 0.72
C LEU A 433 -3.44 27.50 2.16
N PRO A 434 -4.33 26.85 2.93
CA PRO A 434 -4.43 27.07 4.36
C PRO A 434 -3.10 26.91 5.10
N GLU A 435 -2.92 27.68 6.18
CA GLU A 435 -1.71 27.66 7.00
C GLU A 435 -1.34 26.26 7.50
N HIS A 436 -2.30 25.49 8.03
CA HIS A 436 -2.01 24.13 8.50
C HIS A 436 -1.61 23.18 7.35
N VAL A 437 -2.11 23.37 6.14
CA VAL A 437 -1.69 22.59 4.95
C VAL A 437 -0.27 22.98 4.56
N ARG A 438 0.06 24.28 4.60
CA ARG A 438 1.43 24.76 4.38
C ARG A 438 2.39 24.22 5.44
N GLY A 439 2.00 24.24 6.71
CA GLY A 439 2.76 23.68 7.82
C GLY A 439 3.01 22.17 7.64
N PHE A 440 1.97 21.43 7.23
CA PHE A 440 2.08 20.01 6.89
C PHE A 440 3.11 19.75 5.78
N LEU A 441 3.11 20.54 4.70
CA LEU A 441 4.10 20.41 3.61
C LEU A 441 5.53 20.73 4.05
N MET A 442 5.70 21.60 5.05
CA MET A 442 6.99 21.97 5.64
C MET A 442 7.48 20.96 6.69
N GLY A 443 6.69 19.93 7.02
CA GLY A 443 7.02 18.99 8.09
C GLY A 443 6.87 19.58 9.49
N VAL A 444 6.21 20.73 9.63
CA VAL A 444 5.89 21.33 10.93
C VAL A 444 4.75 20.52 11.54
N LYS A 445 5.05 19.76 12.60
CA LYS A 445 3.99 19.10 13.38
C LYS A 445 3.18 20.20 14.08
N ASP A 446 1.86 20.10 14.01
CA ASP A 446 0.92 21.00 14.68
C ASP A 446 1.11 20.82 16.20
N GLU A 447 2.08 21.53 16.77
CA GLU A 447 2.16 21.75 18.20
C GLU A 447 0.91 22.53 18.55
N GLY A 448 -0.08 21.81 19.09
CA GLY A 448 -1.38 22.35 19.40
C GLY A 448 -1.21 23.70 20.05
N HIS A 449 -1.79 24.74 19.44
CA HIS A 449 -1.78 26.08 19.98
C HIS A 449 -2.18 26.01 21.45
N SER A 450 -1.19 26.05 22.34
CA SER A 450 -1.32 26.48 23.72
C SER A 450 -1.57 27.98 23.63
N GLY A 451 -2.77 28.32 23.17
CA GLY A 451 -3.32 29.66 23.30
C GLY A 451 -3.44 29.90 24.79
N LYS A 452 -2.60 30.82 25.27
CA LYS A 452 -2.80 31.56 26.50
C LYS A 452 -4.29 31.77 26.73
N ASP A 453 -4.74 31.44 27.94
CA ASP A 453 -6.00 31.89 28.48
C ASP A 453 -6.15 33.39 28.19
N ASP A 454 -7.10 33.71 27.31
CA ASP A 454 -7.72 35.04 27.28
C ASP A 454 -8.85 34.98 28.32
N SER A 455 -8.46 34.83 29.58
CA SER A 455 -9.28 35.05 30.76
C SER A 455 -9.10 36.51 31.18
N THR A 456 -9.66 37.44 30.41
CA THR A 456 -9.84 38.84 30.82
C THR A 456 -10.88 39.45 29.89
N VAL A 457 -12.13 39.60 30.35
CA VAL A 457 -12.79 40.89 30.67
C VAL A 457 -14.07 40.89 29.82
N GLU A 458 -15.30 41.08 30.31
CA GLU A 458 -15.82 41.93 31.38
C GLU A 458 -17.25 41.46 31.75
N GLU A 459 -17.57 41.64 33.04
CA GLU A 459 -18.88 41.90 33.71
C GLU A 459 -20.20 41.29 33.21
#